data_AF-A0A382UR93-F1
#
_entry.id   AF-A0A382UR93-F1
#
_cell.length_a   1.000
_cell.length_b   1.000
_cell.length_c   1.000
_cell.angle_alpha   90.00
_cell.angle_beta   90.00
_cell.angle_gamma   90.00
#
_symmetry.space_group_name_H-M   'P 1'
#
loop_
_entity.id
_entity.type
_entity.pdbx_description
1 polymer ?
#
loop_
_entity_poly.entity_id
_entity_poly.type
_entity_poly.pdbx_seq_one_letter_code
_entity_poly.pdbx_strand_id
1 'polypeptide(L)'
;MNNYSWLQQKLHKLALSSQFMRETMFDVEKLIFLNQDFQDIGNHVFVAGLARSGTTVLLNAIHQSDKFASLSYDDMPFVLAPNLWSKLGRRKKHSDSQERVHGDGVQISTDSPEAFEEVFWKTFDRGSDNRHLLFKKYVELILRKYEKKRYLSKNNQNIRRLEYIHDIFPKAQILIPFRDPLQHAYSLLTQHKKFLNEQKKDRFTLNYMTWIGHSEFGQGYEPINSFNLKIQNDMLLNHWL
;
A
#
# COMPACT_ATOMS: atom_id res chain seq x y z
N MET A 1 16.76 6.97 -4.30
CA MET A 1 17.85 5.99 -4.06
C MET A 1 17.34 4.95 -3.07
N ASN A 2 17.68 3.69 -3.28
CA ASN A 2 17.32 2.61 -2.37
C ASN A 2 18.16 2.71 -1.09
N ASN A 3 17.48 2.85 0.05
CA ASN A 3 18.11 3.02 1.37
C ASN A 3 18.27 1.68 2.12
N TYR A 4 17.95 0.55 1.49
CA TYR A 4 18.06 -0.77 2.10
C TYR A 4 19.44 -1.39 1.87
N SER A 5 20.04 -1.92 2.94
CA SER A 5 21.24 -2.75 2.88
C SER A 5 20.98 -4.05 2.11
N TRP A 6 22.05 -4.72 1.66
CA TRP A 6 21.93 -5.98 0.94
C TRP A 6 21.12 -7.05 1.69
N LEU A 7 21.32 -7.17 3.01
CA LEU A 7 20.56 -8.09 3.86
C LEU A 7 19.08 -7.71 3.93
N GLN A 8 18.78 -6.42 4.07
CA GLN A 8 17.41 -5.93 4.07
C GLN A 8 16.74 -6.21 2.73
N GLN A 9 17.43 -6.01 1.60
CA GLN A 9 16.89 -6.31 0.27
C GLN A 9 16.59 -7.80 0.09
N LYS A 10 17.46 -8.68 0.58
CA LYS A 10 17.23 -10.14 0.58
C LYS A 10 16.02 -10.51 1.43
N LEU A 11 15.85 -9.89 2.60
CA LEU A 11 14.70 -10.10 3.47
C LEU A 11 13.38 -9.67 2.78
N HIS A 12 13.36 -8.50 2.14
CA HIS A 12 12.21 -8.04 1.35
C HIS A 12 11.88 -9.01 0.23
N LYS A 13 12.91 -9.49 -0.49
CA LYS A 13 12.73 -10.49 -1.55
C LYS A 13 12.09 -11.76 -0.99
N LEU A 14 12.63 -12.31 0.09
CA LEU A 14 12.11 -13.54 0.71
C LEU A 14 10.64 -13.38 1.13
N ALA A 15 10.32 -12.28 1.84
CA ALA A 15 9.01 -12.05 2.41
C ALA A 15 7.95 -11.73 1.34
N LEU A 16 8.29 -10.96 0.31
CA LEU A 16 7.31 -10.40 -0.60
C LEU A 16 7.30 -11.02 -1.99
N SER A 17 8.38 -11.66 -2.46
CA SER A 17 8.40 -12.17 -3.85
C SER A 17 7.59 -13.44 -4.05
N SER A 18 7.51 -14.29 -3.02
CA SER A 18 6.83 -15.59 -3.09
C SER A 18 5.41 -15.51 -2.52
N GLN A 19 4.41 -15.90 -3.32
CA GLN A 19 3.01 -16.00 -2.85
C GLN A 19 2.89 -16.99 -1.69
N PHE A 20 3.52 -18.17 -1.80
CA PHE A 20 3.53 -19.17 -0.74
C PHE A 20 4.04 -18.61 0.59
N MET A 21 5.11 -17.80 0.57
CA MET A 21 5.63 -17.16 1.79
C MET A 21 4.63 -16.17 2.37
N ARG A 22 4.00 -15.34 1.53
CA ARG A 22 2.98 -14.37 1.95
C ARG A 22 1.77 -15.06 2.59
N GLU A 23 1.28 -16.13 1.98
CA GLU A 23 0.17 -16.94 2.50
C GLU A 23 0.54 -17.62 3.82
N THR A 24 1.69 -18.29 3.88
CA THR A 24 2.16 -18.98 5.08
C THR A 24 2.31 -18.01 6.26
N MET A 25 2.92 -16.84 6.04
CA MET A 25 3.06 -15.84 7.10
C MET A 25 1.71 -15.32 7.58
N PHE A 26 0.77 -15.09 6.65
CA PHE A 26 -0.59 -14.70 7.01
C PHE A 26 -1.33 -15.81 7.79
N ASP A 27 -1.14 -17.08 7.43
CA ASP A 27 -1.75 -18.20 8.14
C ASP A 27 -1.21 -18.32 9.57
N VAL A 28 0.11 -18.24 9.76
CA VAL A 28 0.72 -18.25 11.09
C VAL A 28 0.28 -17.04 11.92
N GLU A 29 0.23 -15.85 11.33
CA GLU A 29 -0.29 -14.64 11.98
C GLU A 29 -1.73 -14.84 12.48
N LYS A 30 -2.62 -15.34 11.61
CA LYS A 30 -4.01 -15.61 11.97
C LYS A 30 -4.13 -16.61 13.12
N LEU A 31 -3.37 -17.70 13.06
CA LEU A 31 -3.42 -18.76 14.07
C LEU A 31 -3.03 -18.27 15.46
N ILE A 32 -2.08 -17.34 15.56
CA ILE A 32 -1.54 -16.87 16.83
C ILE A 32 -2.33 -15.68 17.39
N PHE A 33 -2.82 -14.79 16.53
CA PHE A 33 -3.31 -13.46 16.95
C PHE A 33 -4.81 -13.23 16.77
N LEU A 34 -5.52 -14.03 15.98
CA LEU A 34 -6.98 -13.92 15.95
C LEU A 34 -7.58 -14.58 17.18
N ASN A 35 -8.55 -13.91 17.80
CA ASN A 35 -9.43 -14.49 18.82
C ASN A 35 -10.90 -14.29 18.40
N GLN A 36 -11.82 -14.99 19.04
CA GLN A 36 -13.24 -14.95 18.69
C GLN A 36 -13.96 -13.67 19.18
N ASP A 37 -13.33 -12.85 20.01
CA ASP A 37 -13.94 -11.70 20.70
C ASP A 37 -13.80 -10.37 19.93
N PHE A 38 -13.17 -10.38 18.75
CA PHE A 38 -13.02 -9.14 17.99
C PHE A 38 -14.37 -8.65 17.48
N GLN A 39 -14.70 -7.42 17.86
CA GLN A 39 -15.87 -6.71 17.37
C GLN A 39 -15.43 -5.57 16.45
N ASP A 40 -15.72 -5.73 15.17
CA ASP A 40 -15.61 -4.65 14.20
C ASP A 40 -16.71 -3.60 14.48
N ILE A 41 -16.30 -2.48 15.07
CA ILE A 41 -17.20 -1.34 15.32
C ILE A 41 -17.49 -0.53 14.04
N GLY A 42 -16.82 -0.85 12.93
CA GLY A 42 -16.95 -0.20 11.63
C GLY A 42 -16.22 1.15 11.56
N ASN A 43 -16.79 2.07 10.77
CA ASN A 43 -16.27 3.43 10.55
C ASN A 43 -14.80 3.49 10.10
N HIS A 44 -14.37 2.46 9.36
CA HIS A 44 -13.07 2.43 8.70
C HIS A 44 -12.99 3.51 7.62
N VAL A 45 -11.78 3.90 7.24
CA VAL A 45 -11.53 4.88 6.19
C VAL A 45 -10.61 4.30 5.14
N PHE A 46 -11.05 4.31 3.89
CA PHE A 46 -10.26 3.87 2.74
C PHE A 46 -9.98 5.07 1.85
N VAL A 47 -8.71 5.43 1.68
CA VAL A 47 -8.29 6.43 0.71
C VAL A 47 -8.03 5.73 -0.62
N ALA A 48 -8.97 5.87 -1.55
CA ALA A 48 -8.93 5.24 -2.86
C ALA A 48 -8.90 6.32 -3.93
N GLY A 49 -7.76 6.57 -4.56
CA GLY A 49 -7.62 7.57 -5.60
C GLY A 49 -6.43 7.25 -6.49
N LEU A 50 -6.39 7.82 -7.70
CA LEU A 50 -5.25 7.59 -8.60
C LEU A 50 -3.95 8.11 -7.95
N ALA A 51 -2.82 7.47 -8.23
CA ALA A 51 -1.53 7.98 -7.79
C ALA A 51 -1.37 9.45 -8.21
N ARG A 52 -0.75 10.27 -7.36
CA ARG A 52 -0.50 11.72 -7.60
C ARG A 52 -1.72 12.65 -7.47
N SER A 53 -2.86 12.15 -6.99
CA SER A 53 -4.06 12.95 -6.67
C SER A 53 -4.07 13.56 -5.25
N GLY A 54 -3.06 13.27 -4.42
CA GLY A 54 -3.00 13.76 -3.03
C GLY A 54 -3.40 12.72 -1.98
N THR A 55 -3.59 11.46 -2.36
CA THR A 55 -3.92 10.34 -1.45
C THR A 55 -2.98 10.22 -0.24
N THR A 56 -1.67 10.42 -0.41
CA THR A 56 -0.68 10.28 0.67
C THR A 56 -0.78 11.42 1.68
N VAL A 57 -1.03 12.64 1.22
CA VAL A 57 -1.25 13.79 2.12
C VAL A 57 -2.52 13.57 2.95
N LEU A 58 -3.59 13.11 2.29
CA LEU A 58 -4.85 12.78 2.98
C LEU A 58 -4.66 11.65 4.00
N LEU A 59 -3.95 10.59 3.63
CA LEU A 59 -3.60 9.48 4.54
C LEU A 59 -2.89 10.01 5.80
N ASN A 60 -1.82 10.78 5.61
CA ASN A 60 -1.03 11.33 6.72
C ASN A 60 -1.87 12.26 7.62
N ALA A 61 -2.70 13.14 7.04
CA ALA A 61 -3.56 14.03 7.79
C ALA A 61 -4.58 13.28 8.66
N ILE A 62 -5.16 12.19 8.15
CA ILE A 62 -6.11 11.37 8.92
C ILE A 62 -5.38 10.57 10.00
N HIS A 63 -4.21 10.01 9.67
CA HIS A 63 -3.39 9.24 10.60
C HIS A 63 -2.93 10.07 11.81
N GLN A 64 -2.63 11.36 11.62
CA GLN A 64 -2.27 12.29 12.70
C GLN A 64 -3.34 12.43 13.79
N SER A 65 -4.59 12.04 13.52
CA SER A 65 -5.64 12.02 14.56
C SER A 65 -5.41 10.95 15.64
N ASP A 66 -4.51 9.99 15.41
CA ASP A 66 -4.24 8.83 16.28
C ASP A 66 -5.47 7.96 16.59
N LYS A 67 -6.53 8.07 15.77
CA LYS A 67 -7.77 7.30 15.92
C LYS A 67 -7.82 6.01 15.11
N PHE A 68 -6.83 5.77 14.26
CA PHE A 68 -6.86 4.70 13.26
C PHE A 68 -5.62 3.82 13.33
N ALA A 69 -5.80 2.52 13.07
CA ALA A 69 -4.70 1.63 12.73
C ALA A 69 -4.44 1.72 11.22
N SER A 70 -3.18 1.92 10.85
CA SER A 70 -2.69 1.83 9.48
C SER A 70 -1.36 1.11 9.52
N LEU A 71 -1.08 0.30 8.50
CA LEU A 71 0.28 -0.16 8.29
C LEU A 71 1.20 1.03 7.98
N SER A 72 2.43 0.89 8.43
CA SER A 72 3.53 1.84 8.37
C SER A 72 4.77 1.18 7.80
N TYR A 73 5.81 1.97 7.49
CA TYR A 73 7.09 1.42 7.05
C TYR A 73 7.73 0.46 8.06
N ASP A 74 7.33 0.50 9.34
CA ASP A 74 7.80 -0.45 10.35
C ASP A 74 7.27 -1.87 10.18
N ASP A 75 6.14 -2.03 9.50
CA ASP A 75 5.56 -3.32 9.14
C ASP A 75 6.34 -4.04 8.03
N MET A 76 7.19 -3.32 7.31
CA MET A 76 8.00 -3.93 6.26
C MET A 76 9.12 -4.81 6.85
N PRO A 77 9.37 -5.99 6.24
CA PRO A 77 8.75 -6.47 5.00
C PRO A 77 7.51 -7.37 5.18
N PHE A 78 7.10 -7.69 6.41
CA PHE A 78 6.06 -8.68 6.71
C PHE A 78 4.68 -8.04 6.93
N VAL A 79 4.21 -7.28 5.93
CA VAL A 79 2.95 -6.51 6.02
C VAL A 79 1.68 -7.36 6.14
N LEU A 80 1.76 -8.67 5.89
CA LEU A 80 0.67 -9.63 6.15
C LEU A 80 0.78 -10.33 7.51
N ALA A 81 1.90 -10.15 8.23
CA ALA A 81 2.11 -10.70 9.55
C ALA A 81 2.66 -9.64 10.52
N PRO A 82 1.94 -8.50 10.66
CA PRO A 82 2.47 -7.33 11.34
C PRO A 82 2.65 -7.56 12.85
N ASN A 83 1.83 -8.40 13.50
CA ASN A 83 1.98 -8.72 14.92
C ASN A 83 3.20 -9.62 15.17
N LEU A 84 3.39 -10.68 14.37
CA LEU A 84 4.61 -11.50 14.42
C LEU A 84 5.86 -10.65 14.23
N TRP A 85 5.84 -9.79 13.22
CA TRP A 85 6.98 -8.93 12.92
C TRP A 85 7.31 -7.98 14.06
N SER A 86 6.30 -7.42 14.73
CA SER A 86 6.50 -6.55 15.89
C SER A 86 7.17 -7.25 17.08
N LYS A 87 6.98 -8.57 17.23
CA LYS A 87 7.62 -9.39 18.28
C LYS A 87 9.05 -9.81 17.93
N LEU A 88 9.36 -9.98 16.65
CA LEU A 88 10.68 -10.40 16.16
C LEU A 88 11.62 -9.23 15.91
N GLY A 89 11.07 -8.07 15.55
CA GLY A 89 11.81 -6.84 15.34
C GLY A 89 12.28 -6.25 16.66
N ARG A 90 13.55 -5.81 16.71
CA ARG A 90 13.96 -4.85 17.75
C ARG A 90 13.11 -3.59 17.62
N ARG A 91 12.73 -2.96 18.74
CA ARG A 91 12.17 -1.59 18.73
C ARG A 91 13.09 -0.71 17.88
N LYS A 92 12.65 -0.39 16.67
CA LYS A 92 13.38 0.51 15.78
C LYS A 92 13.33 1.88 16.42
N LYS A 93 14.47 2.56 16.54
CA LYS A 93 14.48 3.99 16.89
C LYS A 93 13.68 4.71 15.81
N HIS A 94 12.84 5.67 16.21
CA HIS A 94 12.24 6.60 15.26
C HIS A 94 13.37 7.16 14.39
N SER A 95 13.29 6.92 13.09
CA SER A 95 14.19 7.58 12.15
C SER A 95 13.77 9.02 12.00
N ASP A 96 14.73 9.92 11.84
CA ASP A 96 14.41 11.29 11.43
C ASP A 96 13.57 11.28 10.15
N SER A 97 12.65 12.22 10.05
CA SER A 97 11.79 12.37 8.88
C SER A 97 12.63 12.72 7.66
N GLN A 98 12.38 12.03 6.54
CA GLN A 98 13.06 12.26 5.27
C GLN A 98 12.05 12.47 4.16
N GLU A 99 12.42 13.27 3.16
CA GLU A 99 11.59 13.41 1.98
C GLU A 99 11.50 12.07 1.26
N ARG A 100 10.28 11.64 0.96
CA ARG A 100 10.06 10.37 0.27
C ARG A 100 10.70 10.38 -1.12
N VAL A 101 11.01 9.19 -1.63
CA VAL A 101 11.70 8.98 -2.93
C VAL A 101 11.02 9.65 -4.13
N HIS A 102 9.75 10.03 -4.02
CA HIS A 102 9.02 10.74 -5.07
C HIS A 102 9.53 12.18 -5.26
N GLY A 103 10.17 12.80 -4.25
CA GLY A 103 10.73 14.15 -4.33
C GLY A 103 9.66 15.22 -4.53
N ASP A 104 8.61 15.15 -3.73
CA ASP A 104 7.44 16.03 -3.82
C ASP A 104 7.11 16.76 -2.52
N GLY A 105 8.11 16.92 -1.66
CA GLY A 105 8.02 17.62 -0.37
C GLY A 105 7.34 16.84 0.75
N VAL A 106 6.76 15.66 0.46
CA VAL A 106 6.13 14.82 1.49
C VAL A 106 7.21 14.14 2.33
N GLN A 107 7.21 14.47 3.62
CA GLN A 107 8.10 13.89 4.62
C GLN A 107 7.53 12.56 5.14
N ILE A 108 8.38 11.55 5.25
CA ILE A 108 8.04 10.23 5.78
C ILE A 108 9.10 9.77 6.79
N SER A 109 8.66 8.95 7.72
CA SER A 109 9.47 8.29 8.75
C SER A 109 9.05 6.81 8.83
N THR A 110 9.74 6.03 9.65
CA THR A 110 9.42 4.61 9.85
C THR A 110 7.99 4.36 10.34
N ASP A 111 7.42 5.29 11.11
CA ASP A 111 6.06 5.25 11.64
C ASP A 111 5.02 5.88 10.70
N SER A 112 5.44 6.45 9.56
CA SER A 112 4.50 7.01 8.59
C SER A 112 3.66 5.91 7.94
N PRO A 113 2.35 6.11 7.78
CA PRO A 113 1.47 5.16 7.12
C PRO A 113 1.78 5.04 5.62
N GLU A 114 1.61 3.86 5.04
CA GLU A 114 1.90 3.63 3.61
C GLU A 114 0.97 2.59 2.97
N ALA A 115 0.93 2.61 1.64
CA ALA A 115 0.02 1.88 0.76
C ALA A 115 0.34 0.38 0.59
N PHE A 116 0.38 -0.40 1.67
CA PHE A 116 0.77 -1.81 1.63
C PHE A 116 -0.38 -2.81 1.44
N GLU A 117 -1.63 -2.35 1.46
CA GLU A 117 -2.81 -3.21 1.33
C GLU A 117 -2.82 -4.00 0.00
N GLU A 118 -2.21 -3.48 -1.08
CA GLU A 118 -2.15 -4.20 -2.36
C GLU A 118 -1.37 -5.51 -2.26
N VAL A 119 -0.47 -5.66 -1.29
CA VAL A 119 0.19 -6.95 -1.00
C VAL A 119 -0.85 -8.01 -0.61
N PHE A 120 -1.86 -7.66 0.19
CA PHE A 120 -2.96 -8.57 0.53
C PHE A 120 -3.72 -8.95 -0.74
N TRP A 121 -4.15 -7.96 -1.52
CA TRP A 121 -4.92 -8.20 -2.73
C TRP A 121 -4.18 -9.09 -3.73
N LYS A 122 -2.88 -8.85 -3.95
CA LYS A 122 -2.04 -9.69 -4.83
C LYS A 122 -1.76 -11.08 -4.29
N THR A 123 -1.89 -11.31 -2.99
CA THR A 123 -1.66 -12.63 -2.39
C THR A 123 -2.87 -13.52 -2.56
N PHE A 124 -4.06 -12.96 -2.39
CA PHE A 124 -5.31 -13.73 -2.39
C PHE A 124 -6.15 -13.51 -3.65
N ASP A 125 -5.52 -13.04 -4.75
CA ASP A 125 -6.22 -12.84 -6.03
C ASP A 125 -6.50 -14.16 -6.77
N ARG A 126 -7.64 -14.15 -7.46
CA ARG A 126 -8.34 -15.20 -8.24
C ARG A 126 -8.48 -16.60 -7.60
N GLY A 127 -9.71 -16.93 -7.16
CA GLY A 127 -10.13 -18.31 -6.88
C GLY A 127 -10.51 -18.66 -5.44
N SER A 128 -10.41 -17.74 -4.48
CA SER A 128 -10.86 -17.97 -3.10
C SER A 128 -12.24 -17.36 -2.85
N ASP A 129 -13.27 -18.21 -2.74
CA ASP A 129 -14.64 -17.80 -2.41
C ASP A 129 -14.73 -17.02 -1.08
N ASN A 130 -13.70 -17.15 -0.23
CA ASN A 130 -13.61 -16.58 1.10
C ASN A 130 -12.75 -15.29 1.20
N ARG A 131 -12.40 -14.64 0.08
CA ARG A 131 -11.51 -13.46 0.10
C ARG A 131 -11.99 -12.34 1.02
N HIS A 132 -13.29 -12.08 1.06
CA HIS A 132 -13.88 -11.08 1.94
C HIS A 132 -13.65 -11.39 3.43
N LEU A 133 -13.74 -12.66 3.84
CA LEU A 133 -13.44 -13.09 5.21
C LEU A 133 -11.94 -12.94 5.51
N LEU A 134 -11.07 -13.28 4.56
CA LEU A 134 -9.63 -13.09 4.71
C LEU A 134 -9.28 -11.60 4.86
N PHE A 135 -9.96 -10.72 4.13
CA PHE A 135 -9.72 -9.28 4.23
C PHE A 135 -10.18 -8.73 5.59
N LYS A 136 -11.34 -9.18 6.10
CA LYS A 136 -11.78 -8.83 7.47
C LYS A 136 -10.77 -9.27 8.52
N LYS A 137 -10.25 -10.50 8.42
CA LYS A 137 -9.20 -11.01 9.30
C LYS A 137 -7.90 -10.21 9.20
N TYR A 138 -7.53 -9.81 7.98
CA TYR A 138 -6.36 -8.96 7.75
C TYR A 138 -6.50 -7.60 8.44
N VAL A 139 -7.66 -6.95 8.27
CA VAL A 139 -7.98 -5.68 8.94
C VAL A 139 -7.99 -5.85 10.47
N GLU A 140 -8.58 -6.92 10.99
CA GLU A 140 -8.59 -7.24 12.42
C GLU A 140 -7.17 -7.38 12.99
N LEU A 141 -6.28 -8.09 12.30
CA LEU A 141 -4.89 -8.27 12.74
C LEU A 141 -4.14 -6.93 12.84
N ILE A 142 -4.39 -6.02 11.89
CA ILE A 142 -3.81 -4.67 11.91
C ILE A 142 -4.38 -3.88 13.10
N LEU A 143 -5.70 -3.93 13.30
CA LEU A 143 -6.35 -3.27 14.44
C LEU A 143 -5.80 -3.74 15.78
N ARG A 144 -5.57 -5.05 15.93
CA ARG A 144 -4.94 -5.65 17.11
C ARG A 144 -3.52 -5.14 17.33
N LYS A 145 -2.67 -5.13 16.29
CA LYS A 145 -1.28 -4.67 16.41
C LYS A 145 -1.19 -3.26 17.00
N TYR A 146 -2.04 -2.37 16.49
CA TYR A 146 -2.01 -0.95 16.84
C TYR A 146 -2.92 -0.61 18.02
N GLU A 147 -3.65 -1.58 18.57
CA GLU A 147 -4.62 -1.40 19.65
C GLU A 147 -5.67 -0.31 19.33
N LYS A 148 -6.08 -0.23 18.05
CA LYS A 148 -7.13 0.71 17.59
C LYS A 148 -8.36 -0.06 17.14
N LYS A 149 -9.46 0.67 16.97
CA LYS A 149 -10.76 0.11 16.57
C LYS A 149 -11.22 0.52 15.16
N ARG A 150 -10.51 1.45 14.52
CA ARG A 150 -10.85 1.94 13.18
C ARG A 150 -9.66 1.72 12.26
N TYR A 151 -9.91 1.16 11.08
CA TYR A 151 -8.87 0.93 10.09
C TYR A 151 -8.75 2.13 9.17
N LEU A 152 -7.52 2.48 8.81
CA LEU A 152 -7.19 3.46 7.79
C LEU A 152 -6.27 2.79 6.78
N SER A 153 -6.64 2.85 5.50
CA SER A 153 -5.73 2.47 4.43
C SER A 153 -5.71 3.47 3.31
N LYS A 154 -4.63 3.41 2.55
CA LYS A 154 -4.53 4.04 1.23
C LYS A 154 -4.13 2.97 0.25
N ASN A 155 -4.84 2.87 -0.86
CA ASN A 155 -4.45 2.02 -1.97
C ASN A 155 -5.03 2.59 -3.26
N ASN A 156 -4.16 2.91 -4.23
CA ASN A 156 -4.61 3.52 -5.47
C ASN A 156 -5.47 2.54 -6.29
N GLN A 157 -5.17 1.24 -6.20
CA GLN A 157 -5.87 0.19 -6.93
C GLN A 157 -7.29 -0.06 -6.37
N ASN A 158 -7.61 0.42 -5.17
CA ASN A 158 -8.95 0.31 -4.61
C ASN A 158 -10.00 1.09 -5.41
N ILE A 159 -9.60 2.01 -6.29
CA ILE A 159 -10.52 2.64 -7.24
C ILE A 159 -11.25 1.61 -8.13
N ARG A 160 -10.65 0.43 -8.35
CA ARG A 160 -11.24 -0.70 -9.09
C ARG A 160 -12.10 -1.63 -8.21
N ARG A 161 -12.13 -1.40 -6.89
CA ARG A 161 -12.71 -2.31 -5.88
C ARG A 161 -13.65 -1.59 -4.92
N LEU A 162 -14.18 -0.42 -5.31
CA LEU A 162 -14.99 0.44 -4.43
C LEU A 162 -16.24 -0.29 -3.91
N GLU A 163 -17.01 -0.89 -4.82
CA GLU A 163 -18.21 -1.68 -4.48
C GLU A 163 -17.86 -2.85 -3.58
N TYR A 164 -16.82 -3.61 -3.94
CA TYR A 164 -16.36 -4.75 -3.15
C TYR A 164 -15.94 -4.36 -1.73
N ILE A 165 -15.25 -3.23 -1.55
CA ILE A 165 -14.88 -2.73 -0.22
C ILE A 165 -16.12 -2.29 0.56
N HIS A 166 -17.08 -1.64 -0.10
CA HIS A 166 -18.35 -1.26 0.51
C HIS A 166 -19.14 -2.49 0.99
N ASP A 167 -19.19 -3.56 0.20
CA ASP A 167 -19.87 -4.80 0.59
C ASP A 167 -19.23 -5.46 1.82
N ILE A 168 -17.90 -5.42 1.93
CA ILE A 168 -17.18 -5.96 3.09
C ILE A 168 -17.41 -5.10 4.33
N PHE A 169 -17.33 -3.78 4.17
CA PHE A 169 -17.44 -2.79 5.25
C PHE A 169 -18.47 -1.70 4.93
N PRO A 170 -19.78 -1.97 5.08
CA PRO A 170 -20.84 -1.03 4.66
C PRO A 170 -20.83 0.31 5.40
N LYS A 171 -20.26 0.34 6.61
CA LYS A 171 -20.11 1.55 7.44
C LYS A 171 -18.79 2.30 7.20
N ALA A 172 -17.95 1.84 6.28
CA ALA A 172 -16.70 2.51 5.98
C ALA A 172 -16.93 3.77 5.13
N GLN A 173 -16.04 4.74 5.29
CA GLN A 173 -15.97 5.92 4.43
C GLN A 173 -14.87 5.71 3.40
N ILE A 174 -15.20 5.87 2.12
CA ILE A 174 -14.22 5.82 1.04
C ILE A 174 -13.97 7.24 0.53
N LEU A 175 -12.73 7.70 0.64
CA LEU A 175 -12.32 9.04 0.24
C LEU A 175 -11.56 8.98 -1.08
N ILE A 176 -12.09 9.68 -2.09
CA ILE A 176 -11.57 9.70 -3.45
C ILE A 176 -11.13 11.13 -3.78
N PRO A 177 -9.84 11.48 -3.62
CA PRO A 177 -9.36 12.80 -3.98
C PRO A 177 -9.29 12.94 -5.51
N PHE A 178 -9.71 14.10 -6.01
CA PHE A 178 -9.57 14.51 -7.40
C PHE A 178 -8.56 15.65 -7.51
N ARG A 179 -7.88 15.71 -8.64
CA ARG A 179 -6.93 16.77 -8.97
C ARG A 179 -7.21 17.28 -10.38
N ASP A 180 -6.86 18.54 -10.64
CA ASP A 180 -6.91 19.10 -12.00
C ASP A 180 -6.24 18.13 -13.00
N PRO A 181 -6.95 17.70 -14.07
CA PRO A 181 -6.47 16.64 -14.96
C PRO A 181 -5.12 16.94 -15.59
N LEU A 182 -4.87 18.18 -16.04
CA LEU A 182 -3.63 18.56 -16.70
C LEU A 182 -2.45 18.53 -15.72
N GLN A 183 -2.63 19.09 -14.52
CA GLN A 183 -1.61 19.03 -13.47
C GLN A 183 -1.35 17.59 -13.01
N HIS A 184 -2.39 16.77 -12.92
CA HIS A 184 -2.30 15.38 -12.51
C HIS A 184 -1.51 14.56 -13.54
N ALA A 185 -1.88 14.65 -14.82
CA ALA A 185 -1.19 14.03 -15.94
C ALA A 185 0.29 14.43 -15.98
N TYR A 186 0.58 15.72 -15.80
CA TYR A 186 1.95 16.21 -15.76
C TYR A 186 2.74 15.63 -14.57
N SER A 187 2.12 15.53 -13.40
CA SER A 187 2.75 14.92 -12.22
C SER A 187 3.05 13.45 -12.43
N LEU A 188 2.13 12.70 -13.05
CA LEU A 188 2.32 11.29 -13.39
C LEU A 188 3.46 11.09 -14.39
N LEU A 189 3.45 11.83 -15.51
CA LEU A 189 4.52 11.78 -16.50
C LEU A 189 5.90 12.10 -15.89
N THR A 190 5.95 13.10 -15.01
CA THR A 190 7.17 13.48 -14.31
C THR A 190 7.71 12.34 -13.44
N GLN A 191 6.82 11.69 -12.68
CA GLN A 191 7.20 10.52 -11.87
C GLN A 191 7.59 9.34 -12.75
N HIS A 192 6.87 9.09 -13.84
CA HIS A 192 7.21 8.03 -14.79
C HIS A 192 8.63 8.19 -15.34
N LYS A 193 8.98 9.38 -15.85
CA LYS A 193 10.35 9.68 -16.32
C LYS A 193 11.40 9.50 -15.23
N LYS A 194 11.11 9.96 -14.01
CA LYS A 194 12.00 9.81 -12.85
C LYS A 194 12.26 8.33 -12.55
N PHE A 195 11.20 7.55 -12.37
CA PHE A 195 11.30 6.13 -12.01
C PHE A 195 11.88 5.28 -13.13
N LEU A 196 11.65 5.61 -14.40
CA LEU A 196 12.36 4.96 -15.51
C LEU A 196 13.89 5.08 -15.38
N ASN A 197 14.39 6.26 -14.99
CA ASN A 197 15.83 6.47 -14.78
C ASN A 197 16.33 5.77 -13.52
N GLU A 198 15.61 5.86 -12.40
CA GLU A 198 16.01 5.24 -11.14
C GLU A 198 16.04 3.71 -11.23
N GLN A 199 15.02 3.10 -11.83
CA GLN A 199 14.91 1.64 -11.96
C GLN A 199 15.91 1.05 -12.97
N LYS A 200 16.47 1.86 -13.88
CA LYS A 200 17.63 1.46 -14.71
C LYS A 200 18.89 1.31 -13.88
N LYS A 201 19.07 2.16 -12.87
CA LYS A 201 20.25 2.19 -11.99
C LYS A 201 20.14 1.17 -10.86
N ASP A 202 18.94 0.94 -10.36
CA ASP A 202 18.68 0.01 -9.27
C ASP A 202 17.48 -0.91 -9.57
N ARG A 203 17.79 -2.17 -9.85
CA ARG A 203 16.78 -3.22 -10.08
C ARG A 203 15.96 -3.55 -8.83
N PHE A 204 16.49 -3.30 -7.62
CA PHE A 204 15.72 -3.54 -6.40
C PHE A 204 14.50 -2.62 -6.34
N THR A 205 14.64 -1.34 -6.69
CA THR A 205 13.52 -0.38 -6.72
C THR A 205 12.36 -0.87 -7.57
N LEU A 206 12.62 -1.38 -8.78
CA LEU A 206 11.60 -1.98 -9.64
C LEU A 206 10.94 -3.19 -8.96
N ASN A 207 11.75 -4.14 -8.49
CA ASN A 207 11.24 -5.35 -7.87
C ASN A 207 10.41 -5.06 -6.61
N TYR A 208 10.86 -4.12 -5.79
CA TYR A 208 10.18 -3.68 -4.58
C TYR A 208 8.80 -3.10 -4.91
N MET A 209 8.73 -2.14 -5.84
CA MET A 209 7.45 -1.59 -6.31
C MET A 209 6.52 -2.68 -6.85
N THR A 210 7.05 -3.59 -7.66
CA THR A 210 6.28 -4.73 -8.17
C THR A 210 5.76 -5.60 -7.04
N TRP A 211 6.56 -5.92 -6.04
CA TRP A 211 6.14 -6.76 -4.91
C TRP A 211 5.04 -6.13 -4.08
N ILE A 212 5.10 -4.81 -3.87
CA ILE A 212 4.07 -4.08 -3.11
C ILE A 212 2.87 -3.66 -3.94
N GLY A 213 2.87 -3.96 -5.25
CA GLY A 213 1.74 -3.71 -6.14
C GLY A 213 1.66 -2.28 -6.69
N HIS A 214 2.76 -1.53 -6.68
CA HIS A 214 2.84 -0.24 -7.34
C HIS A 214 3.22 -0.41 -8.82
N SER A 215 2.23 -0.17 -9.68
CA SER A 215 2.34 -0.17 -11.14
C SER A 215 1.90 1.15 -11.76
N GLU A 216 1.86 2.24 -10.99
CA GLU A 216 1.29 3.50 -11.46
C GLU A 216 2.24 4.33 -12.35
N PHE A 217 3.54 3.99 -12.37
CA PHE A 217 4.57 4.65 -13.18
C PHE A 217 5.89 3.86 -13.19
N GLY A 218 6.84 4.25 -14.05
CA GLY A 218 8.13 3.58 -14.22
C GLY A 218 8.08 2.37 -15.17
N GLN A 219 9.08 1.50 -15.12
CA GLN A 219 9.21 0.32 -15.98
C GLN A 219 8.12 -0.74 -15.74
N GLY A 220 7.54 -0.77 -14.54
CA GLY A 220 6.43 -1.66 -14.18
C GLY A 220 5.06 -1.01 -14.37
N TYR A 221 4.99 0.07 -15.15
CA TYR A 221 3.75 0.80 -15.35
C TYR A 221 2.68 -0.06 -16.04
N GLU A 222 1.48 -0.07 -15.46
CA GLU A 222 0.28 -0.66 -16.03
C GLU A 222 -0.88 0.34 -15.91
N PRO A 223 -1.57 0.68 -17.00
CA PRO A 223 -2.68 1.61 -16.95
C PRO A 223 -3.83 1.06 -16.09
N ILE A 224 -4.41 1.93 -15.25
CA ILE A 224 -5.56 1.58 -14.41
C ILE A 224 -6.79 1.22 -15.28
N ASN A 225 -6.92 1.82 -16.45
CA ASN A 225 -7.93 1.45 -17.43
C ASN A 225 -7.33 1.60 -18.84
N SER A 226 -7.43 0.55 -19.66
CA SER A 226 -6.96 0.54 -21.05
C SER A 226 -8.07 0.68 -22.07
N PHE A 227 -9.35 0.61 -21.67
CA PHE A 227 -10.50 0.50 -22.58
C PHE A 227 -10.62 1.67 -23.58
N ASN A 228 -10.15 2.87 -23.22
CA ASN A 228 -10.20 4.08 -24.07
C ASN A 228 -8.85 4.81 -24.17
N LEU A 229 -7.73 4.10 -23.98
CA LEU A 229 -6.42 4.70 -24.06
C LEU A 229 -6.04 4.99 -25.53
N LYS A 230 -6.31 6.23 -25.97
CA LYS A 230 -6.07 6.65 -27.38
C LYS A 230 -4.59 6.80 -27.73
N ILE A 231 -3.79 7.24 -26.78
CA ILE A 231 -2.35 7.51 -26.99
C ILE A 231 -1.57 6.55 -26.11
N GLN A 232 -0.96 5.54 -26.74
CA GLN A 232 -0.23 4.50 -26.00
C GLN A 232 1.17 4.90 -25.58
N ASN A 233 1.76 5.93 -26.19
CA ASN A 233 3.09 6.39 -25.83
C ASN A 233 3.09 7.10 -24.47
N ASP A 234 3.49 6.39 -23.43
CA ASP A 234 3.59 6.83 -22.04
C ASP A 234 4.60 7.94 -21.77
N MET A 235 5.39 8.32 -22.77
CA MET A 235 6.29 9.49 -22.71
C MET A 235 5.61 10.80 -23.11
N LEU A 236 4.37 10.75 -23.63
CA LEU A 236 3.58 11.91 -24.00
C LEU A 236 2.58 12.28 -22.90
N LEU A 237 2.37 13.58 -22.67
CA LEU A 237 1.42 14.06 -21.65
C LEU A 237 0.00 13.52 -21.86
N ASN A 238 -0.46 13.47 -23.11
CA ASN A 238 -1.81 13.03 -23.45
C ASN A 238 -2.08 11.55 -23.19
N HIS A 239 -1.05 10.74 -22.92
CA HIS A 239 -1.23 9.38 -22.44
C HIS A 239 -1.80 9.34 -21.00
N TRP A 240 -1.47 10.36 -20.21
CA TRP A 240 -1.80 10.44 -18.78
C TRP A 240 -3.08 11.24 -18.50
N LEU A 241 -3.79 11.66 -19.55
CA LEU A 241 -5.10 12.33 -19.51
C LEU A 241 -6.22 11.32 -19.78
#